data_AF-A0A1E4CIE7-F1
#
_entry.id   AF-A0A1E4CIE7-F1
#
_cell.length_a   1.000
_cell.length_b   1.000
_cell.length_c   1.000
_cell.angle_alpha   90.00
_cell.angle_beta   90.00
_cell.angle_gamma   90.00
#
_symmetry.space_group_name_H-M   'P 1'
#
loop_
_entity.id
_entity.type
_entity.pdbx_description
1 polymer ?
#
loop_
_entity_poly.entity_id
_entity_poly.type
_entity_poly.pdbx_seq_one_letter_code
_entity_poly.pdbx_strand_id
1 'polypeptide(L)'
;MSSSTMSARLDEFWENLDRSDPAGAHARLEAVLADTPATDPEALFHRASLHATLGEYAQAAPLYRAALDHGLDASLRTATLIQLANALRSTGDPSGAMAILQGIDPTDPAADAARAYYALAQFSDGKPAAALRTALQTLSPYLPAHEDDLDRQAEEITAPDRVRVIAVGIVIRDGWVLAEEYGGEGGNRPFLRAPGGGVEFGESADRAIRREFQEELGATVDEARLLGVTENIFDARDKRGHEIVYVYRVRSAALESLPLAQRLPVQDADTTVAWHRIDTLSASRMPFYPVGALELAI
;
A
#
# COMPACT_ATOMS: atom_id res chain seq x y z
N MET A 1 23.62 32.76 -36.84
CA MET A 1 23.62 31.83 -35.69
C MET A 1 22.21 31.28 -35.61
N SER A 2 22.00 30.03 -36.00
CA SER A 2 20.67 29.43 -35.96
C SER A 2 20.28 29.28 -34.49
N SER A 3 19.14 29.86 -34.10
CA SER A 3 18.56 29.63 -32.77
C SER A 3 18.32 28.14 -32.60
N SER A 4 18.92 27.54 -31.58
CA SER A 4 18.65 26.15 -31.20
C SER A 4 17.19 26.00 -30.76
N THR A 5 16.52 24.93 -31.17
CA THR A 5 15.13 24.66 -30.76
C THR A 5 15.08 24.33 -29.26
N MET A 6 13.92 24.48 -28.62
CA MET A 6 13.76 24.13 -27.19
C MET A 6 14.19 22.68 -26.91
N SER A 7 13.74 21.74 -27.75
CA SER A 7 14.11 20.32 -27.67
C SER A 7 15.63 20.10 -27.71
N ALA A 8 16.37 20.74 -28.63
CA ALA A 8 17.83 20.55 -28.69
C ALA A 8 18.57 21.08 -27.45
N ARG A 9 18.07 22.16 -26.83
CA ARG A 9 18.60 22.67 -25.55
C ARG A 9 18.28 21.74 -24.37
N LEU A 10 17.10 21.12 -24.39
CA LEU A 10 16.72 20.13 -23.39
C LEU A 10 17.56 18.86 -23.50
N ASP A 11 17.79 18.36 -24.71
CA ASP A 11 18.66 17.20 -24.95
C ASP A 11 20.08 17.46 -24.40
N GLU A 12 20.67 18.60 -24.75
CA GLU A 12 21.98 19.02 -24.24
C GLU A 12 22.01 19.12 -22.71
N PHE A 13 20.94 19.64 -22.10
CA PHE A 13 20.80 19.71 -20.65
C PHE A 13 20.81 18.32 -20.01
N TRP A 14 20.03 17.36 -20.54
CA TRP A 14 19.92 16.01 -19.99
C TRP A 14 21.19 15.18 -20.16
N GLU A 15 21.89 15.33 -21.29
CA GLU A 15 23.20 14.68 -21.52
C GLU A 15 24.27 15.16 -20.54
N ASN A 16 24.19 16.43 -20.10
CA ASN A 16 25.18 17.08 -19.24
C ASN A 16 24.64 17.39 -17.83
N LEU A 17 23.67 16.59 -17.37
CA LEU A 17 23.11 16.73 -16.03
C LEU A 17 24.16 16.33 -14.97
N ASP A 18 24.53 17.29 -14.13
CA ASP A 18 25.34 17.05 -12.95
C ASP A 18 24.42 16.87 -11.74
N ARG A 19 24.34 15.63 -11.22
CA ARG A 19 23.51 15.30 -10.06
C ARG A 19 24.14 15.69 -8.73
N SER A 20 25.43 16.06 -8.72
CA SER A 20 26.13 16.48 -7.51
C SER A 20 25.87 17.94 -7.13
N ASP A 21 25.33 18.74 -8.06
CA ASP A 21 24.88 20.11 -7.84
C ASP A 21 23.38 20.28 -8.19
N PRO A 22 22.46 19.88 -7.28
CA PRO A 22 21.01 20.02 -7.49
C PRO A 22 20.58 21.46 -7.78
N ALA A 23 21.13 22.43 -7.05
CA ALA A 23 20.76 23.84 -7.21
C ALA A 23 21.18 24.38 -8.58
N GLY A 24 22.40 24.06 -9.03
CA GLY A 24 22.87 24.40 -10.37
C GLY A 24 22.09 23.70 -11.48
N ALA A 25 21.69 22.43 -11.28
CA ALA A 25 20.85 21.71 -12.24
C ALA A 25 19.48 22.39 -12.43
N HIS A 26 18.80 22.76 -11.34
CA HIS A 26 17.54 23.51 -11.39
C HIS A 26 17.69 24.86 -12.09
N ALA A 27 18.72 25.63 -11.73
CA ALA A 27 18.97 26.93 -12.36
C ALA A 27 19.24 26.83 -13.88
N ARG A 28 19.97 25.79 -14.32
CA ARG A 28 20.22 25.53 -15.74
C ARG A 28 18.95 25.13 -16.48
N LEU A 29 18.09 24.29 -15.89
CA LEU A 29 16.83 23.91 -16.52
C LEU A 29 15.90 25.12 -16.67
N GLU A 30 15.78 25.96 -15.64
CA GLU A 30 14.96 27.19 -15.75
C GLU A 30 15.50 28.15 -16.81
N ALA A 31 16.83 28.23 -16.99
CA ALA A 31 17.42 29.01 -18.07
C ALA A 31 17.08 28.45 -19.47
N VAL A 32 17.02 27.12 -19.62
CA VAL A 32 16.55 26.48 -20.87
C VAL A 32 15.08 26.82 -21.13
N LEU A 33 14.25 26.79 -20.08
CA LEU A 33 12.80 26.99 -20.15
C LEU A 33 12.33 28.45 -20.06
N ALA A 34 13.24 29.42 -20.03
CA ALA A 34 12.93 30.83 -19.70
C ALA A 34 11.89 31.48 -20.64
N ASP A 35 11.85 31.07 -21.90
CA ASP A 35 10.92 31.58 -22.91
C ASP A 35 9.60 30.79 -22.99
N THR A 36 9.42 29.77 -22.15
CA THR A 36 8.25 28.88 -22.16
C THR A 36 7.32 29.21 -20.99
N PRO A 37 5.98 29.25 -21.22
CA PRO A 37 5.02 29.47 -20.15
C PRO A 37 5.19 28.50 -18.97
N ALA A 38 5.01 28.98 -17.74
CA ALA A 38 5.13 28.13 -16.56
C ALA A 38 4.09 26.98 -16.53
N THR A 39 2.95 27.15 -17.20
CA THR A 39 1.88 26.16 -17.34
C THR A 39 2.03 25.28 -18.57
N ASP A 40 3.12 25.43 -19.34
CA ASP A 40 3.37 24.58 -20.49
C ASP A 40 3.57 23.12 -20.03
N PRO A 41 2.82 22.16 -20.58
CA PRO A 41 2.81 20.79 -20.06
C PRO A 41 4.16 20.07 -20.25
N GLU A 42 4.88 20.33 -21.34
CA GLU A 42 6.21 19.75 -21.59
C GLU A 42 7.27 20.35 -20.64
N ALA A 43 7.23 21.67 -20.42
CA ALA A 43 8.08 22.33 -19.43
C ALA A 43 7.82 21.81 -18.00
N LEU A 44 6.56 21.62 -17.62
CA LEU A 44 6.18 21.01 -16.34
C LEU A 44 6.71 19.58 -16.21
N PHE A 45 6.60 18.77 -17.28
CA PHE A 45 7.16 17.43 -17.33
C PHE A 45 8.68 17.42 -17.09
N HIS A 46 9.44 18.31 -17.73
CA HIS A 46 10.88 18.37 -17.54
C HIS A 46 11.28 18.83 -16.14
N ARG A 47 10.59 19.81 -15.56
CA ARG A 47 10.78 20.22 -14.15
C ARG A 47 10.52 19.06 -13.19
N ALA A 48 9.42 18.36 -13.38
CA ALA A 48 9.07 17.18 -12.58
C ALA A 48 10.14 16.08 -12.71
N SER A 49 10.60 15.83 -13.93
CA SER A 49 11.63 14.82 -14.22
C SER A 49 12.98 15.15 -13.60
N LEU A 50 13.33 16.44 -13.49
CA LEU A 50 14.56 16.85 -12.83
C LEU A 50 14.47 16.56 -11.33
N HIS A 51 13.38 16.96 -10.69
CA HIS A 51 13.12 16.62 -9.29
C HIS A 51 13.20 15.11 -9.07
N ALA A 52 12.51 14.30 -9.88
CA ALA A 52 12.55 12.84 -9.75
C ALA A 52 13.96 12.27 -9.93
N THR A 53 14.74 12.78 -10.89
CA THR A 53 16.14 12.35 -11.13
C THR A 53 17.07 12.68 -9.96
N LEU A 54 16.79 13.76 -9.24
CA LEU A 54 17.52 14.18 -8.04
C LEU A 54 16.99 13.50 -6.76
N GLY A 55 15.97 12.64 -6.86
CA GLY A 55 15.34 11.95 -5.72
C GLY A 55 14.31 12.80 -4.96
N GLU A 56 13.95 13.97 -5.49
CA GLU A 56 13.02 14.96 -4.91
C GLU A 56 11.57 14.62 -5.31
N TYR A 57 11.13 13.39 -5.02
CA TYR A 57 9.86 12.85 -5.52
C TYR A 57 8.62 13.62 -5.02
N ALA A 58 8.67 14.16 -3.81
CA ALA A 58 7.59 14.97 -3.24
C ALA A 58 7.33 16.25 -4.05
N GLN A 59 8.38 16.83 -4.63
CA GLN A 59 8.32 17.99 -5.51
C GLN A 59 7.93 17.61 -6.95
N ALA A 60 8.35 16.43 -7.41
CA ALA A 60 8.03 15.93 -8.75
C ALA A 60 6.53 15.64 -8.95
N ALA A 61 5.90 14.96 -7.99
CA ALA A 61 4.51 14.50 -8.10
C ALA A 61 3.48 15.61 -8.44
N PRO A 62 3.44 16.77 -7.76
CA PRO A 62 2.49 17.83 -8.12
C PRO A 62 2.74 18.40 -9.52
N LEU A 63 3.99 18.47 -9.98
CA LEU A 63 4.33 18.97 -11.31
C LEU A 63 3.91 18.00 -12.42
N TYR A 64 4.08 16.69 -12.22
CA TYR A 64 3.55 15.70 -13.17
C TYR A 64 2.03 15.74 -13.27
N ARG A 65 1.32 15.91 -12.15
CA ARG A 65 -0.14 16.10 -12.16
C ARG A 65 -0.53 17.35 -12.97
N ALA A 66 0.14 18.47 -12.72
CA ALA A 66 -0.09 19.70 -13.47
C ALA A 66 0.17 19.53 -14.98
N ALA A 67 1.24 18.83 -15.37
CA ALA A 67 1.53 18.53 -16.77
C ALA A 67 0.39 17.73 -17.43
N LEU A 68 -0.13 16.71 -16.74
CA LEU A 68 -1.27 15.90 -17.22
C LEU A 68 -2.55 16.71 -17.36
N ASP A 69 -2.82 17.64 -16.43
CA ASP A 69 -4.00 18.51 -16.43
C ASP A 69 -3.96 19.54 -17.57
N HIS A 70 -2.77 20.01 -17.94
CA HIS A 70 -2.57 20.96 -19.04
C HIS A 70 -2.54 20.31 -20.43
N GLY A 71 -2.56 18.97 -20.52
CA GLY A 71 -2.71 18.22 -21.75
C GLY A 71 -1.40 17.97 -22.47
N LEU A 72 -0.90 16.74 -22.36
CA LEU A 72 0.28 16.24 -23.07
C LEU A 72 -0.12 15.49 -24.35
N ASP A 73 0.79 15.41 -25.33
CA ASP A 73 0.66 14.44 -26.41
C ASP A 73 0.63 13.01 -25.84
N ALA A 74 0.12 12.06 -26.62
CA ALA A 74 -0.11 10.69 -26.14
C ALA A 74 1.17 10.02 -25.60
N SER A 75 2.31 10.21 -26.27
CA SER A 75 3.56 9.56 -25.88
C SER A 75 4.13 10.14 -24.58
N LEU A 76 4.13 11.47 -24.48
CA LEU A 76 4.62 12.16 -23.29
C LEU A 76 3.65 12.00 -22.11
N ARG A 77 2.35 11.85 -22.38
CA ARG A 77 1.34 11.53 -21.37
C ARG A 77 1.62 10.19 -20.71
N THR A 78 1.82 9.11 -21.47
CA THR A 78 2.10 7.79 -20.89
C THR A 78 3.41 7.79 -20.11
N ALA A 79 4.48 8.40 -20.64
CA ALA A 79 5.73 8.57 -19.91
C ALA A 79 5.53 9.33 -18.59
N THR A 80 4.73 10.39 -18.59
CA THR A 80 4.40 11.18 -17.40
C THR A 80 3.63 10.36 -16.36
N LEU A 81 2.67 9.54 -16.77
CA LEU A 81 1.94 8.66 -15.85
C LEU A 81 2.88 7.65 -15.16
N ILE A 82 3.80 7.05 -15.91
CA ILE A 82 4.80 6.12 -15.38
C ILE A 82 5.69 6.81 -14.34
N GLN A 83 6.19 8.02 -14.66
CA GLN A 83 7.06 8.76 -13.73
C GLN A 83 6.32 9.27 -12.50
N LEU A 84 5.06 9.71 -12.66
CA LEU A 84 4.19 10.05 -11.53
C LEU A 84 3.98 8.84 -10.62
N ALA A 85 3.70 7.66 -11.17
CA ALA A 85 3.56 6.44 -10.38
C ALA A 85 4.84 6.10 -9.61
N ASN A 86 6.02 6.27 -10.23
CA ASN A 86 7.28 6.08 -9.52
C ASN A 86 7.49 7.09 -8.38
N ALA A 87 7.09 8.35 -8.58
CA ALA A 87 7.14 9.37 -7.54
C ALA A 87 6.23 9.01 -6.36
N LEU A 88 4.96 8.62 -6.63
CA LEU A 88 4.00 8.21 -5.61
C LEU A 88 4.51 7.04 -4.77
N ARG A 89 5.00 5.99 -5.43
CA ARG A 89 5.60 4.83 -4.77
C ARG A 89 6.77 5.24 -3.86
N SER A 90 7.62 6.14 -4.34
CA SER A 90 8.80 6.61 -3.60
C SER A 90 8.44 7.52 -2.42
N THR A 91 7.25 8.13 -2.43
CA THR A 91 6.72 8.95 -1.32
C THR A 91 5.77 8.19 -0.40
N GLY A 92 5.66 6.87 -0.54
CA GLY A 92 4.84 6.03 0.35
C GLY A 92 3.40 5.78 -0.12
N ASP A 93 3.07 6.06 -1.38
CA ASP A 93 1.77 5.74 -1.99
C ASP A 93 1.93 4.72 -3.16
N PRO A 94 2.30 3.46 -2.86
CA PRO A 94 2.43 2.42 -3.88
C PRO A 94 1.07 1.99 -4.45
N SER A 95 -0.01 2.13 -3.68
CA SER A 95 -1.37 1.80 -4.13
C SER A 95 -1.89 2.78 -5.19
N GLY A 96 -1.70 4.09 -4.99
CA GLY A 96 -1.96 5.09 -6.02
C GLY A 96 -1.10 4.91 -7.27
N ALA A 97 0.16 4.52 -7.11
CA ALA A 97 1.04 4.19 -8.23
C ALA A 97 0.50 3.01 -9.07
N MET A 98 0.06 1.93 -8.42
CA MET A 98 -0.54 0.77 -9.09
C MET A 98 -1.81 1.14 -9.86
N ALA A 99 -2.70 1.95 -9.27
CA ALA A 99 -3.94 2.37 -9.92
C ALA A 99 -3.70 3.15 -11.22
N ILE A 100 -2.67 4.01 -11.24
CA ILE A 100 -2.26 4.74 -12.44
C ILE A 100 -1.75 3.78 -13.53
N LEU A 101 -0.85 2.88 -13.15
CA LEU A 101 -0.15 2.01 -14.11
C LEU A 101 -1.07 0.96 -14.74
N GLN A 102 -2.07 0.46 -14.00
CA GLN A 102 -3.10 -0.44 -14.52
C GLN A 102 -3.98 0.21 -15.59
N GLY A 103 -4.10 1.54 -15.58
CA GLY A 103 -4.90 2.27 -16.56
C GLY A 103 -4.21 2.48 -17.92
N ILE A 104 -2.94 2.09 -18.05
CA ILE A 104 -2.19 2.23 -19.32
C ILE A 104 -2.63 1.12 -20.28
N ASP A 105 -2.94 1.49 -21.52
CA ASP A 105 -3.38 0.57 -22.56
C ASP A 105 -2.28 -0.49 -22.83
N PRO A 106 -2.59 -1.80 -22.84
CA PRO A 106 -1.61 -2.85 -23.13
C PRO A 106 -0.97 -2.77 -24.52
N THR A 107 -1.59 -2.03 -25.45
CA THR A 107 -1.06 -1.78 -26.81
C THR A 107 -0.21 -0.52 -26.91
N ASP A 108 -0.10 0.27 -25.83
CA ASP A 108 0.78 1.43 -25.77
C ASP A 108 2.25 1.00 -25.93
N PRO A 109 3.07 1.70 -26.74
CA PRO A 109 4.49 1.38 -26.88
C PRO A 109 5.28 1.33 -25.55
N ALA A 110 4.80 2.00 -24.51
CA ALA A 110 5.40 2.02 -23.18
C ALA A 110 4.73 1.05 -22.19
N ALA A 111 3.84 0.15 -22.63
CA ALA A 111 3.12 -0.79 -21.77
C ALA A 111 4.07 -1.69 -20.95
N ASP A 112 5.16 -2.18 -21.54
CA ASP A 112 6.14 -3.00 -20.81
C ASP A 112 6.89 -2.20 -19.74
N ALA A 113 7.20 -0.93 -20.02
CA ALA A 113 7.76 -0.04 -19.02
C ALA A 113 6.76 0.18 -17.87
N ALA A 114 5.49 0.45 -18.19
CA ALA A 114 4.44 0.58 -17.19
C ALA A 114 4.32 -0.67 -16.30
N ARG A 115 4.35 -1.86 -16.90
CA ARG A 115 4.33 -3.13 -16.16
C ARG A 115 5.56 -3.33 -15.26
N ALA A 116 6.74 -2.90 -15.70
CA ALA A 116 7.95 -2.95 -14.87
C ALA A 116 7.82 -2.04 -13.64
N TYR A 117 7.33 -0.81 -13.80
CA TYR A 117 7.04 0.08 -12.66
C TYR A 117 5.88 -0.43 -11.80
N TYR A 118 4.92 -1.15 -12.38
CA TYR A 118 3.82 -1.77 -11.64
C TYR A 118 4.34 -2.89 -10.73
N ALA A 119 5.29 -3.70 -11.22
CA ALA A 119 6.00 -4.68 -10.40
C ALA A 119 6.76 -4.01 -9.22
N LEU A 120 7.43 -2.87 -9.45
CA LEU A 120 8.07 -2.11 -8.37
C LEU A 120 7.06 -1.60 -7.33
N ALA A 121 5.89 -1.13 -7.80
CA ALA A 121 4.81 -0.68 -6.93
C ALA A 121 4.24 -1.84 -6.10
N GLN A 122 3.98 -3.01 -6.71
CA GLN A 122 3.58 -4.23 -6.00
C GLN A 122 4.61 -4.64 -4.93
N PHE A 123 5.91 -4.56 -5.24
CA PHE A 123 6.94 -4.89 -4.27
C PHE A 123 6.92 -3.93 -3.07
N SER A 124 6.78 -2.63 -3.35
CA SER A 124 6.70 -1.59 -2.31
C SER A 124 5.43 -1.70 -1.47
N ASP A 125 4.35 -2.24 -2.04
CA ASP A 125 3.07 -2.55 -1.39
C ASP A 125 3.09 -3.89 -0.63
N GLY A 126 4.26 -4.52 -0.44
CA GLY A 126 4.39 -5.78 0.30
C GLY A 126 3.91 -7.03 -0.45
N LYS A 127 3.79 -6.97 -1.78
CA LYS A 127 3.34 -8.06 -2.66
C LYS A 127 4.49 -8.62 -3.54
N PRO A 128 5.61 -9.11 -2.97
CA PRO A 128 6.81 -9.45 -3.74
C PRO A 128 6.62 -10.63 -4.70
N ALA A 129 5.75 -11.59 -4.37
CA ALA A 129 5.42 -12.67 -5.29
C ALA A 129 4.71 -12.15 -6.54
N ALA A 130 3.69 -11.29 -6.37
CA ALA A 130 3.00 -10.67 -7.50
C ALA A 130 3.95 -9.79 -8.33
N ALA A 131 4.82 -9.03 -7.68
CA ALA A 131 5.86 -8.23 -8.33
C ALA A 131 6.77 -9.09 -9.22
N LEU A 132 7.29 -10.19 -8.69
CA LEU A 132 8.16 -11.09 -9.44
C LEU A 132 7.42 -11.72 -10.63
N ARG A 133 6.17 -12.15 -10.44
CA ARG A 133 5.34 -12.67 -11.55
C ARG A 133 5.18 -11.65 -12.66
N THR A 134 4.73 -10.45 -12.32
CA THR A 134 4.55 -9.38 -13.29
C THR A 134 5.84 -9.09 -14.04
N ALA A 135 6.97 -9.00 -13.35
CA ALA A 135 8.27 -8.78 -13.98
C ALA A 135 8.65 -9.91 -14.94
N LEU A 136 8.60 -11.17 -14.51
CA LEU A 136 8.95 -12.31 -15.37
C LEU A 136 8.05 -12.40 -16.60
N GLN A 137 6.74 -12.22 -16.44
CA GLN A 137 5.78 -12.17 -17.53
C GLN A 137 5.97 -10.96 -18.45
N THR A 138 6.65 -9.90 -18.00
CA THR A 138 7.00 -8.75 -18.86
C THR A 138 8.24 -9.09 -19.68
N LEU A 139 9.19 -9.84 -19.12
CA LEU A 139 10.38 -10.28 -19.82
C LEU A 139 10.13 -11.45 -20.78
N SER A 140 9.12 -12.30 -20.52
CA SER A 140 8.85 -13.54 -21.25
C SER A 140 8.85 -13.39 -22.79
N PRO A 141 8.15 -12.40 -23.38
CA PRO A 141 8.11 -12.23 -24.85
C PRO A 141 9.48 -11.92 -25.49
N TYR A 142 10.45 -11.46 -24.70
CA TYR A 142 11.82 -11.17 -25.15
C TYR A 142 12.74 -12.40 -25.08
N LEU A 143 12.24 -13.54 -24.60
CA LEU A 143 12.99 -14.78 -24.41
C LEU A 143 12.29 -15.97 -25.12
N PRO A 144 12.15 -15.98 -26.47
CA PRO A 144 11.30 -16.94 -27.17
C PRO A 144 11.66 -18.42 -26.95
N ALA A 145 12.93 -18.72 -26.63
CA ALA A 145 13.37 -20.09 -26.32
C ALA A 145 12.89 -20.59 -24.94
N HIS A 146 12.42 -19.69 -24.08
CA HIS A 146 12.05 -19.94 -22.69
C HIS A 146 10.66 -19.37 -22.32
N GLU A 147 9.92 -18.79 -23.26
CA GLU A 147 8.66 -18.07 -23.02
C GLU A 147 7.64 -18.94 -22.25
N ASP A 148 7.25 -20.08 -22.82
CA ASP A 148 6.29 -21.01 -22.20
C ASP A 148 6.73 -21.49 -20.81
N ASP A 149 8.03 -21.77 -20.65
CA ASP A 149 8.56 -22.25 -19.38
C ASP A 149 8.58 -21.15 -18.32
N LEU A 150 8.98 -19.94 -18.69
CA LEU A 150 9.08 -18.80 -17.80
C LEU A 150 7.70 -18.32 -17.33
N ASP A 151 6.71 -18.29 -18.22
CA ASP A 151 5.34 -17.93 -17.85
C ASP A 151 4.72 -18.96 -16.90
N ARG A 152 4.91 -20.26 -17.16
CA ARG A 152 4.50 -21.33 -16.25
C ARG A 152 5.19 -21.21 -14.89
N GLN A 153 6.51 -20.98 -14.87
CA GLN A 153 7.25 -20.77 -13.63
C GLN A 153 6.76 -19.51 -12.88
N ALA A 154 6.42 -18.44 -13.60
CA ALA A 154 5.84 -17.26 -13.00
C ALA A 154 4.49 -17.57 -12.32
N GLU A 155 3.59 -18.31 -12.98
CA GLU A 155 2.31 -18.69 -12.39
C GLU A 155 2.44 -19.51 -11.10
N GLU A 156 3.48 -20.34 -10.99
CA GLU A 156 3.78 -21.14 -9.79
C GLU A 156 4.29 -20.32 -8.61
N ILE A 157 4.76 -19.08 -8.83
CA ILE A 157 5.24 -18.20 -7.75
C ILE A 157 4.07 -17.81 -6.85
N THR A 158 4.16 -18.25 -5.61
CA THR A 158 3.23 -17.90 -4.53
C THR A 158 3.93 -17.01 -3.51
N ALA A 159 3.15 -16.30 -2.69
CA ALA A 159 3.73 -15.60 -1.55
C ALA A 159 4.45 -16.63 -0.66
N PRO A 160 5.69 -16.36 -0.22
CA PRO A 160 6.38 -17.29 0.67
C PRO A 160 5.58 -17.42 1.97
N ASP A 161 5.62 -18.61 2.57
CA ASP A 161 5.07 -18.81 3.90
C ASP A 161 5.74 -17.83 4.87
N ARG A 162 4.94 -17.04 5.58
CA ARG A 162 5.41 -16.03 6.53
C ARG A 162 4.77 -16.23 7.88
N VAL A 163 5.59 -16.18 8.91
CA VAL A 163 5.13 -15.97 10.27
C VAL A 163 5.05 -14.46 10.51
N ARG A 164 3.86 -13.97 10.84
CA ARG A 164 3.63 -12.56 11.19
C ARG A 164 3.46 -12.44 12.69
N VAL A 165 3.91 -11.33 13.26
CA VAL A 165 3.57 -10.94 14.63
C VAL A 165 2.44 -9.94 14.54
N ILE A 166 1.37 -10.15 15.31
CA ILE A 166 0.24 -9.24 15.40
C ILE A 166 -0.07 -8.92 16.86
N ALA A 167 -0.74 -7.80 17.12
CA ALA A 167 -1.24 -7.43 18.42
C ALA A 167 -2.74 -7.15 18.33
N VAL A 168 -3.53 -7.77 19.20
CA VAL A 168 -4.99 -7.61 19.24
C VAL A 168 -5.46 -7.18 20.63
N GLY A 169 -6.59 -6.47 20.67
CA GLY A 169 -7.13 -5.86 21.88
C GLY A 169 -8.51 -6.38 22.25
N ILE A 170 -8.67 -6.81 23.49
CA ILE A 170 -9.95 -7.28 24.05
C ILE A 170 -10.51 -6.20 24.97
N VAL A 171 -11.53 -5.50 24.48
CA VAL A 171 -12.34 -4.55 25.26
C VAL A 171 -13.59 -5.26 25.74
N ILE A 172 -13.82 -5.26 27.06
CA ILE A 172 -14.99 -5.90 27.69
C ILE A 172 -15.65 -4.89 28.62
N ARG A 173 -16.98 -4.80 28.51
CA ARG A 173 -17.86 -4.01 29.38
C ARG A 173 -19.10 -4.85 29.70
N ASP A 174 -19.37 -5.09 30.99
CA ASP A 174 -20.61 -5.73 31.47
C ASP A 174 -21.00 -7.05 30.77
N GLY A 175 -20.02 -7.92 30.50
CA GLY A 175 -20.24 -9.19 29.80
C GLY A 175 -20.35 -9.09 28.27
N TRP A 176 -20.07 -7.91 27.71
CA TRP A 176 -19.97 -7.68 26.28
C TRP A 176 -18.51 -7.54 25.86
N VAL A 177 -18.17 -8.05 24.68
CA VAL A 177 -16.88 -7.84 24.03
C VAL A 177 -17.07 -7.03 22.76
N LEU A 178 -16.14 -6.12 22.49
CA LEU A 178 -16.07 -5.40 21.23
C LEU A 178 -15.31 -6.26 20.21
N ALA A 179 -15.91 -6.55 19.05
CA ALA A 179 -15.32 -7.42 18.05
C ALA A 179 -15.62 -6.94 16.63
N GLU A 180 -14.69 -7.20 15.73
CA GLU A 180 -14.85 -6.97 14.29
C GLU A 180 -15.63 -8.13 13.66
N GLU A 181 -16.62 -7.80 12.85
CA GLU A 181 -17.51 -8.75 12.19
C GLU A 181 -17.05 -9.04 10.76
N TYR A 182 -16.84 -10.33 10.47
CA TYR A 182 -16.55 -10.80 9.13
C TYR A 182 -17.74 -11.63 8.61
N GLY A 183 -18.25 -11.20 7.47
CA GLY A 183 -19.31 -11.91 6.76
C GLY A 183 -18.87 -13.31 6.33
N GLY A 184 -19.86 -14.19 6.12
CA GLY A 184 -19.63 -15.48 5.49
C GLY A 184 -19.61 -15.33 3.97
N GLU A 185 -18.45 -15.02 3.38
CA GLU A 185 -18.29 -15.00 1.92
C GLU A 185 -17.87 -16.36 1.37
N GLY A 186 -18.33 -16.69 0.15
CA GLY A 186 -17.88 -17.88 -0.59
C GLY A 186 -18.17 -19.23 0.07
N GLY A 187 -19.17 -19.30 0.97
CA GLY A 187 -19.52 -20.51 1.71
C GLY A 187 -18.82 -20.68 3.06
N ASN A 188 -17.98 -19.73 3.47
CA ASN A 188 -17.46 -19.67 4.84
C ASN A 188 -18.53 -19.21 5.82
N ARG A 189 -18.44 -19.68 7.06
CA ARG A 189 -19.32 -19.21 8.14
C ARG A 189 -18.86 -17.83 8.61
N PRO A 190 -19.78 -16.95 9.03
CA PRO A 190 -19.41 -15.69 9.66
C PRO A 190 -18.57 -15.96 10.92
N PHE A 191 -17.67 -15.04 11.23
CA PHE A 191 -16.79 -15.12 12.39
C PHE A 191 -16.48 -13.72 12.93
N LEU A 192 -15.97 -13.67 14.16
CA LEU A 192 -15.55 -12.46 14.83
C LEU A 192 -14.03 -12.45 15.01
N ARG A 193 -13.43 -11.25 15.02
CA ARG A 193 -12.03 -11.06 15.42
C ARG A 193 -11.93 -10.00 16.51
N ALA A 194 -10.94 -10.15 17.38
CA ALA A 194 -10.46 -9.06 18.21
C ALA A 194 -9.81 -7.98 17.31
N PRO A 195 -10.16 -6.69 17.49
CA PRO A 195 -9.53 -5.59 16.73
C PRO A 195 -8.02 -5.50 16.95
N GLY A 196 -7.31 -4.94 15.98
CA GLY A 196 -5.86 -4.81 15.98
C GLY A 196 -5.21 -5.41 14.72
N GLY A 197 -3.89 -5.26 14.62
CA GLY A 197 -3.17 -5.51 13.38
C GLY A 197 -1.71 -5.92 13.57
N GLY A 198 -0.93 -5.73 12.50
CA GLY A 198 0.44 -6.22 12.41
C GLY A 198 1.40 -5.40 13.25
N VAL A 199 2.39 -6.06 13.85
CA VAL A 199 3.54 -5.36 14.45
C VAL A 199 4.52 -5.00 13.35
N GLU A 200 4.86 -3.71 13.24
CA GLU A 200 5.81 -3.23 12.23
C GLU A 200 7.27 -3.48 12.64
N PHE A 201 8.18 -3.42 11.66
CA PHE A 201 9.60 -3.57 11.93
C PHE A 201 10.11 -2.47 12.86
N GLY A 202 10.74 -2.85 13.98
CA GLY A 202 11.20 -1.91 15.01
C GLY A 202 10.12 -1.44 15.99
N GLU A 203 8.88 -1.89 15.81
CA GLU A 203 7.76 -1.59 16.69
C GLU A 203 7.60 -2.68 17.78
N SER A 204 7.20 -2.28 18.99
CA SER A 204 6.79 -3.22 20.04
C SER A 204 5.29 -3.53 19.94
N ALA A 205 4.84 -4.73 20.33
CA ALA A 205 3.42 -5.10 20.29
C ALA A 205 2.48 -4.15 21.06
N ASP A 206 2.94 -3.52 22.16
CA ASP A 206 2.17 -2.48 22.88
C ASP A 206 1.97 -1.20 22.03
N ARG A 207 2.99 -0.80 21.26
CA ARG A 207 2.87 0.34 20.34
C ARG A 207 1.95 0.01 19.18
N ALA A 208 2.08 -1.20 18.62
CA ALA A 208 1.22 -1.67 17.54
C ALA A 208 -0.25 -1.61 17.95
N ILE A 209 -0.64 -2.19 19.09
CA ILE A 209 -2.05 -2.19 19.50
C ILE A 209 -2.61 -0.76 19.70
N ARG A 210 -1.79 0.18 20.18
CA ARG A 210 -2.18 1.58 20.34
C ARG A 210 -2.35 2.30 18.99
N ARG A 211 -1.44 2.05 18.04
CA ARG A 211 -1.50 2.58 16.67
C ARG A 211 -2.73 2.04 15.95
N GLU A 212 -2.91 0.73 15.93
CA GLU A 212 -4.02 0.07 15.23
C GLU A 212 -5.38 0.54 15.76
N PHE A 213 -5.58 0.65 17.08
CA PHE A 213 -6.84 1.18 17.63
C PHE A 213 -7.10 2.64 17.22
N GLN A 214 -6.04 3.44 17.06
CA GLN A 214 -6.16 4.82 16.62
C GLN A 214 -6.46 4.92 15.12
N GLU A 215 -5.84 4.08 14.29
CA GLU A 215 -6.03 4.01 12.85
C GLU A 215 -7.40 3.40 12.52
N GLU A 216 -7.68 2.19 12.98
CA GLU A 216 -8.88 1.43 12.63
C GLU A 216 -10.16 2.01 13.24
N LEU A 217 -10.10 2.44 14.51
CA LEU A 217 -11.29 2.79 15.31
C LEU A 217 -11.33 4.26 15.73
N GLY A 218 -10.30 5.04 15.41
CA GLY A 218 -10.18 6.43 15.88
C GLY A 218 -10.11 6.55 17.41
N ALA A 219 -9.73 5.49 18.11
CA ALA A 219 -9.84 5.40 19.56
C ALA A 219 -8.49 5.37 20.27
N THR A 220 -8.36 6.15 21.34
CA THR A 220 -7.19 6.11 22.22
C THR A 220 -7.26 4.91 23.16
N VAL A 221 -6.12 4.23 23.34
CA VAL A 221 -5.91 3.16 24.33
C VAL A 221 -5.35 3.78 25.61
N ASP A 222 -6.18 3.82 26.66
CA ASP A 222 -5.79 4.38 27.98
C ASP A 222 -4.87 3.41 28.73
N GLU A 223 -5.18 2.12 28.67
CA GLU A 223 -4.40 1.05 29.29
C GLU A 223 -4.35 -0.18 28.38
N ALA A 224 -3.16 -0.76 28.23
CA ALA A 224 -2.94 -2.03 27.53
C ALA A 224 -2.19 -2.98 28.47
N ARG A 225 -2.84 -4.08 28.86
CA ARG A 225 -2.22 -5.13 29.68
C ARG A 225 -2.11 -6.41 28.88
N LEU A 226 -0.90 -6.92 28.69
CA LEU A 226 -0.68 -8.21 28.02
C LEU A 226 -1.35 -9.33 28.83
N LEU A 227 -2.26 -10.08 28.19
CA LEU A 227 -2.92 -11.25 28.76
C LEU A 227 -2.17 -12.53 28.42
N GLY A 228 -1.59 -12.61 27.22
CA GLY A 228 -0.82 -13.76 26.78
C GLY A 228 -0.42 -13.66 25.32
N VAL A 229 0.27 -14.71 24.85
CA VAL A 229 0.61 -14.89 23.44
C VAL A 229 -0.05 -16.19 22.97
N THR A 230 -0.77 -16.12 21.87
CA THR A 230 -1.38 -17.29 21.21
C THR A 230 -0.88 -17.38 19.77
N GLU A 231 -1.26 -18.46 19.09
CA GLU A 231 -0.93 -18.66 17.69
C GLU A 231 -2.21 -18.84 16.89
N ASN A 232 -2.26 -18.24 15.70
CA ASN A 232 -3.29 -18.49 14.72
C ASN A 232 -2.63 -19.07 13.47
N ILE A 233 -2.80 -20.39 13.27
CA ILE A 233 -2.23 -21.13 12.15
C ILE A 233 -3.39 -21.58 11.25
N PHE A 234 -3.36 -21.16 9.99
CA PHE A 234 -4.39 -21.52 9.03
C PHE A 234 -3.76 -21.98 7.71
N ASP A 235 -4.32 -23.06 7.18
CA ASP A 235 -3.89 -23.67 5.93
C ASP A 235 -5.14 -23.95 5.07
N ALA A 236 -5.54 -22.93 4.31
CA ALA A 236 -6.59 -23.05 3.30
C ALA A 236 -5.95 -22.98 1.90
N ARG A 237 -6.56 -23.65 0.91
CA ARG A 237 -6.04 -23.81 -0.47
C ARG A 237 -5.48 -22.52 -1.09
N ASP A 238 -6.06 -21.37 -0.76
CA ASP A 238 -5.70 -20.08 -1.35
C ASP A 238 -5.11 -19.09 -0.33
N LYS A 239 -5.05 -19.44 0.96
CA LYS A 239 -4.53 -18.60 2.06
C LYS A 239 -3.90 -19.48 3.13
N ARG A 240 -2.57 -19.53 3.16
CA ARG A 240 -1.77 -20.10 4.24
C ARG A 240 -1.18 -18.98 5.08
N GLY A 241 -1.15 -19.13 6.38
CA GLY A 241 -0.60 -18.12 7.26
C GLY A 241 -0.38 -18.61 8.69
N HIS A 242 0.56 -17.97 9.35
CA HIS A 242 0.90 -18.20 10.76
C HIS A 242 1.07 -16.85 11.43
N GLU A 243 0.25 -16.58 12.43
CA GLU A 243 0.33 -15.38 13.24
C GLU A 243 0.74 -15.74 14.67
N ILE A 244 1.75 -15.06 15.20
CA ILE A 244 2.05 -14.99 16.64
C ILE A 244 1.30 -13.80 17.19
N VAL A 245 0.33 -14.04 18.06
CA VAL A 245 -0.68 -13.07 18.45
C VAL A 245 -0.48 -12.65 19.89
N TYR A 246 -0.07 -11.40 20.10
CA TYR A 246 -0.09 -10.77 21.43
C TYR A 246 -1.51 -10.33 21.76
N VAL A 247 -2.10 -10.90 22.80
CA VAL A 247 -3.47 -10.60 23.21
C VAL A 247 -3.43 -9.62 24.38
N TYR A 248 -3.95 -8.41 24.19
CA TYR A 248 -4.02 -7.39 25.22
C TYR A 248 -5.44 -7.23 25.78
N ARG A 249 -5.54 -7.01 27.08
CA ARG A 249 -6.68 -6.35 27.70
C ARG A 249 -6.55 -4.87 27.43
N VAL A 250 -7.56 -4.27 26.81
CA VAL A 250 -7.56 -2.84 26.48
C VAL A 250 -8.63 -2.12 27.30
N ARG A 251 -8.26 -0.98 27.89
CA ARG A 251 -9.18 0.02 28.42
C ARG A 251 -9.17 1.22 27.48
N SER A 252 -10.35 1.66 27.10
CA SER A 252 -10.54 2.86 26.28
C SER A 252 -11.87 3.51 26.69
N ALA A 253 -11.80 4.66 27.35
CA ALA A 253 -12.97 5.41 27.79
C ALA A 253 -13.86 5.77 26.60
N ALA A 254 -13.25 6.09 25.45
CA ALA A 254 -13.96 6.36 24.20
C ALA A 254 -14.81 5.15 23.77
N LEU A 255 -14.19 3.97 23.62
CA LEU A 255 -14.91 2.77 23.18
C LEU A 255 -15.92 2.27 24.22
N GLU A 256 -15.56 2.29 25.49
CA GLU A 256 -16.42 1.85 26.59
C GLU A 256 -17.61 2.78 26.84
N SER A 257 -17.59 3.99 26.30
CA SER A 257 -18.74 4.91 26.33
C SER A 257 -19.75 4.68 25.21
N LEU A 258 -19.39 3.94 24.15
CA LEU A 258 -20.27 3.71 23.00
C LEU A 258 -21.54 2.96 23.41
N PRO A 259 -22.72 3.29 22.88
CA PRO A 259 -23.92 2.48 23.05
C PRO A 259 -23.70 1.04 22.60
N LEU A 260 -24.29 0.07 23.29
CA LEU A 260 -24.16 -1.35 22.95
C LEU A 260 -24.69 -1.69 21.55
N ALA A 261 -25.62 -0.90 21.01
CA ALA A 261 -26.14 -1.07 19.67
C ALA A 261 -25.29 -0.36 18.59
N GLN A 262 -24.26 0.40 18.97
CA GLN A 262 -23.43 1.13 18.02
C GLN A 262 -22.55 0.16 17.22
N ARG A 263 -22.40 0.50 15.94
CA ARG A 263 -21.56 -0.17 14.98
C ARG A 263 -20.60 0.85 14.40
N LEU A 264 -19.31 0.52 14.35
CA LEU A 264 -18.26 1.41 13.85
C LEU A 264 -17.64 0.81 12.60
N PRO A 265 -17.60 1.52 11.46
CA PRO A 265 -16.80 1.07 10.33
C PRO A 265 -15.33 1.05 10.72
N VAL A 266 -14.61 0.03 10.29
CA VAL A 266 -13.15 -0.02 10.41
C VAL A 266 -12.56 0.82 9.28
N GLN A 267 -11.62 1.71 9.61
CA GLN A 267 -10.93 2.48 8.56
C GLN A 267 -10.10 1.54 7.68
N ASP A 268 -10.11 1.78 6.37
CA ASP A 268 -9.39 0.99 5.36
C ASP A 268 -9.79 -0.49 5.24
N ALA A 269 -10.92 -0.89 5.84
CA ALA A 269 -11.54 -2.21 5.65
C ALA A 269 -13.05 -2.11 5.41
N ASP A 270 -13.62 -3.03 4.62
CA ASP A 270 -15.08 -3.13 4.42
C ASP A 270 -15.72 -4.01 5.52
N THR A 271 -15.39 -3.70 6.77
CA THR A 271 -15.81 -4.44 7.97
C THR A 271 -16.34 -3.49 9.03
N THR A 272 -16.92 -4.05 10.09
CA THR A 272 -17.54 -3.26 11.16
C THR A 272 -17.23 -3.87 12.51
N VAL A 273 -16.96 -3.02 13.49
CA VAL A 273 -16.79 -3.40 14.88
C VAL A 273 -18.08 -3.13 15.67
N ALA A 274 -18.51 -4.10 16.48
CA ALA A 274 -19.73 -4.03 17.28
C ALA A 274 -19.58 -4.75 18.64
N TRP A 275 -20.51 -4.45 19.55
CA TRP A 275 -20.59 -5.13 20.85
C TRP A 275 -21.35 -6.46 20.74
N HIS A 276 -20.75 -7.53 21.25
CA HIS A 276 -21.36 -8.86 21.32
C HIS A 276 -21.39 -9.38 22.75
N ARG A 277 -22.52 -9.99 23.17
CA ARG A 277 -22.56 -10.66 24.48
C ARG A 277 -21.73 -11.93 24.47
N ILE A 278 -20.82 -12.05 25.44
CA ILE A 278 -19.89 -13.18 25.57
C ILE A 278 -20.62 -14.50 25.79
N ASP A 279 -21.71 -14.49 26.57
CA ASP A 279 -22.53 -15.69 26.81
C ASP A 279 -23.19 -16.22 25.52
N THR A 280 -23.60 -15.32 24.64
CA THR A 280 -24.27 -15.63 23.38
C THR A 280 -23.27 -16.19 22.37
N LEU A 281 -22.05 -15.61 22.31
CA LEU A 281 -20.95 -16.14 21.50
C LEU A 281 -20.60 -17.57 21.93
N SER A 282 -20.50 -17.80 23.24
CA SER A 282 -20.17 -19.12 23.82
C SER A 282 -21.25 -20.16 23.52
N ALA A 283 -22.52 -19.80 23.71
CA ALA A 283 -23.66 -20.70 23.48
C ALA A 283 -23.84 -21.07 22.00
N SER A 284 -23.65 -20.10 21.10
CA SER A 284 -23.74 -20.31 19.65
C SER A 284 -22.49 -20.96 19.03
N ARG A 285 -21.40 -21.07 19.81
CA ARG A 285 -20.07 -21.45 19.31
C ARG A 285 -19.64 -20.58 18.12
N MET A 286 -19.95 -19.29 18.20
CA MET A 286 -19.50 -18.31 17.20
C MET A 286 -17.97 -18.31 17.15
N PRO A 287 -17.33 -18.53 16.00
CA PRO A 287 -15.87 -18.48 15.92
C PRO A 287 -15.38 -17.07 16.27
N PHE A 288 -14.44 -17.00 17.21
CA PHE A 288 -13.80 -15.76 17.65
C PHE A 288 -12.28 -15.93 17.56
N TYR A 289 -11.61 -15.04 16.84
CA TYR A 289 -10.18 -15.09 16.63
C TYR A 289 -9.42 -13.94 17.33
N PRO A 290 -8.19 -14.18 17.81
CA PRO A 290 -7.52 -15.48 17.79
C PRO A 290 -8.17 -16.45 18.78
N VAL A 291 -8.02 -17.75 18.52
CA VAL A 291 -8.60 -18.80 19.36
C VAL A 291 -8.07 -18.66 20.79
N GLY A 292 -8.96 -18.76 21.79
CA GLY A 292 -8.62 -18.62 23.20
C GLY A 292 -8.51 -17.17 23.71
N ALA A 293 -8.62 -16.14 22.86
CA ALA A 293 -8.51 -14.75 23.32
C ALA A 293 -9.58 -14.34 24.34
N LEU A 294 -10.83 -14.80 24.18
CA LEU A 294 -11.88 -14.52 25.16
C LEU A 294 -11.61 -15.19 26.51
N GLU A 295 -11.06 -16.41 26.50
CA GLU A 295 -10.72 -17.16 27.72
C GLU A 295 -9.60 -16.48 28.51
N LEU A 296 -8.66 -15.83 27.83
CA LEU A 296 -7.60 -15.05 28.46
C LEU A 296 -8.10 -13.76 29.14
N ALA A 297 -9.28 -13.27 28.76
CA ALA A 297 -9.81 -11.97 29.17
C ALA A 297 -10.93 -12.04 30.22
N ILE A 298 -11.44 -13.23 30.52
CA ILE A 298 -12.51 -13.52 31.49
C ILE A 298 -11.90 -14.11 32.76
#